data_AF-A0A2N2MHM5-F1
#
_entry.id   AF-A0A2N2MHM5-F1
#
_cell.length_a   1.000
_cell.length_b   1.000
_cell.length_c   1.000
_cell.angle_alpha   90.00
_cell.angle_beta   90.00
_cell.angle_gamma   90.00
#
_symmetry.space_group_name_H-M   'P 1'
#
loop_
_entity.id
_entity.type
_entity.pdbx_description
1 polymer ?
#
loop_
_entity_poly.entity_id
_entity_poly.type
_entity_poly.pdbx_seq_one_letter_code
_entity_poly.pdbx_strand_id
1 'polypeptide(L)' 'MEETFLEKAWDDLLSRDPKLIEARYKSLDPKSQKVVIEHLQNMVTDTGWHPVQVISAQNALDTLTKLGY' A
#
# COMPACT_ATOMS: atom_id res chain seq x y z
N MET A 1 3.94 13.49 17.10
CA MET A 1 4.79 13.51 15.89
C MET A 1 4.99 12.11 15.28
N GLU A 2 4.26 11.08 15.71
CA GLU A 2 4.28 9.75 15.06
C GLU A 2 3.20 9.59 13.98
N GLU A 3 2.04 10.25 14.14
CA GLU A 3 0.95 10.24 13.15
C GLU A 3 1.44 10.64 11.75
N THR A 4 2.31 11.65 11.66
CA THR A 4 2.84 12.15 10.38
C THR A 4 3.72 11.14 9.64
N PHE A 5 4.37 10.21 10.34
CA PHE A 5 5.18 9.17 9.69
C PHE A 5 4.30 8.06 9.12
N LEU A 6 3.29 7.62 9.89
CA LEU A 6 2.38 6.57 9.47
C LEU A 6 1.47 7.04 8.32
N GLU A 7 0.92 8.24 8.44
CA GLU A 7 0.14 8.88 7.36
C GLU A 7 0.97 8.97 6.09
N LYS A 8 2.22 9.45 6.19
CA LYS A 8 3.10 9.55 5.03
C LYS A 8 3.43 8.19 4.42
N ALA A 9 3.60 7.15 5.24
CA ALA A 9 3.84 5.80 4.73
C ALA A 9 2.65 5.30 3.91
N TRP A 10 1.42 5.54 4.39
CA TRP A 10 0.21 5.18 3.66
C TRP A 10 -0.03 6.04 2.43
N ASP A 11 0.26 7.35 2.48
CA ASP A 11 0.22 8.23 1.31
C ASP A 11 1.16 7.74 0.20
N ASP A 12 2.37 7.31 0.56
CA ASP A 12 3.33 6.78 -0.40
C ASP A 12 2.87 5.42 -0.96
N LEU A 13 2.31 4.53 -0.13
CA LEU A 13 1.80 3.21 -0.54
C LEU A 13 0.53 3.27 -1.40
N LEU A 14 -0.36 4.25 -1.14
CA LEU A 14 -1.61 4.46 -1.86
C LEU A 14 -1.49 5.51 -2.97
N SER A 15 -0.26 5.93 -3.27
CA SER A 15 0.08 6.85 -4.34
C SER A 15 -0.28 6.29 -5.72
N ARG A 16 -0.35 7.18 -6.71
CA ARG A 16 -0.42 6.81 -8.14
C ARG A 16 0.96 6.64 -8.77
N ASP A 17 2.03 6.99 -8.07
CA ASP A 17 3.41 6.85 -8.54
C ASP A 17 3.99 5.50 -8.10
N PRO A 18 4.23 4.55 -9.03
CA PRO A 18 4.80 3.25 -8.70
C PRO A 18 6.13 3.35 -7.93
N LYS A 19 6.96 4.35 -8.22
CA LYS A 19 8.26 4.49 -7.55
C LYS A 19 8.12 4.76 -6.05
N LEU A 20 7.11 5.53 -5.65
CA LEU A 20 6.84 5.81 -4.24
C LEU A 20 6.35 4.55 -3.52
N ILE A 21 5.44 3.79 -4.16
CA ILE A 21 4.91 2.53 -3.64
C ILE A 21 6.06 1.54 -3.43
N GLU A 22 6.88 1.33 -4.46
CA GLU A 22 8.02 0.41 -4.41
C GLU A 22 9.04 0.80 -3.35
N ALA A 23 9.45 2.08 -3.33
CA ALA A 23 10.45 2.58 -2.38
C ALA A 23 9.96 2.43 -0.94
N ARG A 24 8.70 2.79 -0.67
CA ARG A 24 8.11 2.64 0.65
C ARG A 24 8.03 1.18 1.04
N TYR A 25 7.51 0.31 0.19
CA TYR A 25 7.39 -1.13 0.47
C TYR A 25 8.75 -1.79 0.73
N LYS A 26 9.77 -1.50 -0.10
CA LYS A 26 11.13 -2.03 0.07
C LYS A 26 11.82 -1.52 1.34
N SER A 27 11.41 -0.37 1.88
CA SER A 27 11.94 0.17 3.14
C SER A 27 11.41 -0.51 4.40
N LEU A 28 10.30 -1.26 4.28
CA LEU A 28 9.69 -1.99 5.38
C LEU A 28 10.41 -3.31 5.65
N ASP A 29 10.41 -3.75 6.91
CA ASP A 29 10.85 -5.10 7.25
C ASP A 29 9.85 -6.17 6.73
N PRO A 30 10.27 -7.43 6.58
CA PRO A 30 9.42 -8.48 5.99
C PRO A 30 8.07 -8.70 6.69
N LYS A 31 7.99 -8.48 8.02
CA LYS A 31 6.73 -8.61 8.74
C LYS A 31 5.79 -7.46 8.38
N SER A 32 6.30 -6.24 8.32
CA SER A 32 5.55 -5.06 7.91
C SER A 32 5.11 -5.13 6.44
N GLN A 33 5.96 -5.67 5.56
CA GLN A 33 5.60 -5.93 4.17
C GLN A 33 4.39 -6.85 4.05
N LYS A 34 4.37 -7.96 4.80
CA LYS A 34 3.24 -8.88 4.83
C LYS A 34 1.95 -8.20 5.30
N VAL A 35 2.02 -7.40 6.37
CA VAL A 35 0.87 -6.63 6.89
C VAL A 35 0.33 -5.66 5.84
N VAL A 36 1.20 -4.98 5.09
CA VAL A 36 0.78 -4.08 4.01
C VAL A 36 0.06 -4.85 2.90
N ILE A 37 0.58 -6.00 2.45
CA ILE A 37 -0.07 -6.80 1.41
C ILE A 37 -1.46 -7.27 1.85
N GLU A 38 -1.56 -7.82 3.06
CA GLU A 38 -2.85 -8.27 3.62
C GLU A 38 -3.84 -7.11 3.71
N HIS A 39 -3.39 -5.92 4.16
CA HIS A 39 -4.24 -4.74 4.24
C HIS A 39 -4.72 -4.27 2.86
N LEU A 40 -3.83 -4.19 1.87
CA LEU A 40 -4.18 -3.79 0.52
C LEU A 40 -5.16 -4.79 -0.13
N GLN A 41 -5.01 -6.09 0.11
CA GLN A 41 -5.96 -7.11 -0.34
C GLN A 41 -7.34 -6.88 0.28
N ASN A 42 -7.42 -6.68 1.59
CA ASN A 42 -8.68 -6.40 2.27
C ASN A 42 -9.34 -5.11 1.76
N MET A 43 -8.55 -4.07 1.44
CA MET A 43 -9.07 -2.84 0.84
C MET A 43 -9.78 -3.07 -0.50
N VAL A 44 -9.35 -4.07 -1.28
CA VAL A 44 -9.93 -4.39 -2.58
C VAL A 44 -11.10 -5.37 -2.47
N THR A 45 -11.06 -6.29 -1.51
CA THR A 45 -12.07 -7.36 -1.39
C THR A 45 -13.23 -7.02 -0.46
N ASP A 46 -12.97 -6.25 0.60
CA ASP A 46 -13.98 -5.98 1.62
C ASP A 46 -14.89 -4.80 1.23
N THR A 47 -16.12 -4.86 1.71
CA THR A 47 -17.08 -3.75 1.54
C THR A 47 -16.82 -2.66 2.58
N GLY A 48 -17.04 -1.41 2.22
CA GLY A 48 -16.97 -0.26 3.15
C GLY A 48 -15.84 0.71 2.86
N TRP A 49 -14.93 0.36 1.95
CA TRP A 49 -13.90 1.28 1.44
C TRP A 49 -14.47 2.25 0.42
N HIS A 50 -13.96 3.48 0.41
CA HIS A 50 -14.33 4.42 -0.64
C HIS A 50 -13.77 3.95 -1.99
N PRO A 51 -14.50 4.15 -3.11
CA PRO A 51 -14.04 3.69 -4.43
C PRO A 51 -12.63 4.17 -4.81
N VAL A 52 -12.26 5.39 -4.40
CA VAL A 52 -10.92 5.92 -4.65
C VAL A 52 -9.82 5.16 -3.89
N GLN A 53 -10.11 4.68 -2.68
CA GLN A 53 -9.18 3.90 -1.87
C GLN A 53 -9.00 2.50 -2.46
N VAL A 54 -10.08 1.88 -2.92
CA VAL A 54 -10.05 0.59 -3.64
C VAL A 54 -9.14 0.69 -4.87
N ILE A 55 -9.29 1.75 -5.68
CA ILE A 55 -8.46 1.99 -6.86
C ILE A 55 -6.99 2.17 -6.49
N SER A 56 -6.70 2.97 -5.45
CA SER A 56 -5.33 3.15 -4.96
C SER A 56 -4.72 1.84 -4.46
N ALA A 57 -5.49 1.03 -3.72
CA ALA A 57 -5.02 -0.26 -3.21
C ALA A 57 -4.75 -1.25 -4.35
N GLN A 58 -5.62 -1.31 -5.37
CA GLN A 58 -5.40 -2.14 -6.55
C GLN A 58 -4.13 -1.72 -7.31
N ASN A 59 -3.92 -0.40 -7.50
CA ASN A 59 -2.69 0.10 -8.14
C ASN A 59 -1.43 -0.28 -7.36
N ALA A 60 -1.50 -0.26 -6.03
CA ALA A 60 -0.41 -0.70 -5.17
C ALA A 60 -0.13 -2.20 -5.34
N LEU A 61 -1.16 -3.06 -5.27
CA LEU A 61 -1.03 -4.50 -5.49
C LEU A 61 -0.46 -4.81 -6.88
N ASP A 62 -0.94 -4.14 -7.93
CA ASP A 62 -0.45 -4.32 -9.30
C ASP A 62 1.03 -3.92 -9.44
N THR A 63 1.44 -2.83 -8.78
CA THR A 63 2.82 -2.36 -8.75
C THR A 63 3.72 -3.35 -8.04
N LEU A 64 3.31 -3.77 -6.85
CA LEU A 64 4.07 -4.69 -6.04
C LEU A 64 4.13 -6.07 -6.72
N THR A 65 3.11 -6.52 -7.46
CA THR A 65 3.07 -7.86 -8.08
C THR A 65 4.19 -7.98 -9.12
N LYS A 66 4.54 -6.86 -9.78
CA LYS A 66 5.68 -6.79 -10.71
C LYS A 66 7.04 -6.91 -10.01
N LEU A 67 7.10 -6.67 -8.70
CA LEU A 67 8.28 -6.93 -7.87
C LEU A 67 8.38 -8.38 -7.36
N GLY A 68 7.32 -9.17 -7.51
CA GLY A 68 7.27 -10.55 -7.03
C GLY A 68 7.19 -10.68 -5.51
N TYR A 69 6.34 -9.87 -4.87
CA TYR A 69 5.97 -10.14 -3.47
C TYR A 69 5.13 -11.42 -3.33
#